data_AF-A0A936KQ25-F1
#
_entry.id   AF-A0A936KQ25-F1
#
_cell.length_a   1.000
_cell.length_b   1.000
_cell.length_c   1.000
_cell.angle_alpha   90.00
_cell.angle_beta   90.00
_cell.angle_gamma   90.00
#
_symmetry.space_group_name_H-M   'P 1'
#
loop_
_entity.id
_entity.type
_entity.pdbx_description
1 polymer ?
#
loop_
_entity_poly.entity_id
_entity_poly.type
_entity_poly.pdbx_seq_one_letter_code
_entity_poly.pdbx_strand_id
1 'polypeptide(L)'
;MTNYNPYAQRKLLRTFEKLWTKFEGFINRFTKSDFNPFYHLGTLTIFMLILLIATGVYITLIYRPGLDVAYQTVEKINSTWFGSLMRSMHRYASDGMIVLIVLHAQDVGQRPFFWSTLAGVDERLDHARDGLADWHYGLLAHLGSTRSMDDRIHDGISRGRIGSHLCCARSRFAYIFQFRHHHIFCMSPFR
;
A
#
# COMPACT_ATOMS: atom_id res chain seq x y z
N MET A 1 9.33 -18.05 -27.95
CA MET A 1 9.46 -18.27 -26.48
C MET A 1 10.76 -17.65 -26.03
N THR A 2 10.73 -16.39 -25.60
CA THR A 2 11.92 -15.72 -25.04
C THR A 2 12.28 -16.41 -23.73
N ASN A 3 13.52 -16.86 -23.61
CA ASN A 3 14.05 -17.53 -22.43
C ASN A 3 14.14 -16.52 -21.27
N TYR A 4 13.03 -16.32 -20.56
CA TYR A 4 12.95 -15.50 -19.36
C TYR A 4 13.44 -16.35 -18.19
N ASN A 5 14.68 -16.12 -17.75
CA ASN A 5 15.26 -16.76 -16.59
C ASN A 5 15.14 -15.82 -15.36
N PRO A 6 14.16 -16.03 -14.46
CA PRO A 6 13.89 -15.15 -13.33
C PRO A 6 14.97 -15.19 -12.23
N TYR A 7 16.05 -15.97 -12.41
CA TYR A 7 17.05 -16.23 -11.37
C TYR A 7 18.42 -15.62 -11.62
N ALA A 8 18.70 -15.13 -12.84
CA ALA A 8 19.96 -14.47 -13.18
C ALA A 8 20.15 -13.11 -12.46
N GLN A 9 19.06 -12.49 -11.99
CA GLN A 9 19.10 -11.25 -11.20
C GLN A 9 19.56 -11.43 -9.74
N ARG A 10 19.72 -12.65 -9.22
CA ARG A 10 20.06 -12.89 -7.81
C ARG A 10 21.41 -12.31 -7.38
N LYS A 11 22.39 -12.16 -8.28
CA LYS A 11 23.71 -11.58 -7.92
C LYS A 11 23.61 -10.08 -7.74
N LEU A 12 22.86 -9.40 -8.61
CA LEU A 12 22.67 -7.95 -8.56
C LEU A 12 21.79 -7.57 -7.36
N LEU A 13 20.67 -8.27 -7.17
CA LEU A 13 19.77 -8.09 -6.02
C LEU A 13 20.49 -8.32 -4.69
N ARG A 14 21.29 -9.39 -4.55
CA ARG A 14 22.08 -9.63 -3.33
C ARG A 14 23.16 -8.58 -3.08
N THR A 15 23.78 -8.07 -4.14
CA THR A 15 24.75 -6.97 -4.01
C THR A 15 24.05 -5.70 -3.56
N PHE A 16 22.86 -5.41 -4.10
CA PHE A 16 22.01 -4.30 -3.67
C PHE A 16 21.54 -4.46 -2.22
N GLU A 17 21.12 -5.65 -1.80
CA GLU A 17 20.79 -5.93 -0.39
C GLU A 17 21.98 -5.65 0.51
N LYS A 18 23.18 -6.16 0.17
CA LYS A 18 24.39 -5.91 0.98
C LYS A 18 24.77 -4.43 1.04
N LEU A 19 24.60 -3.71 -0.06
CA LEU A 19 24.82 -2.26 -0.12
C LEU A 19 23.81 -1.51 0.74
N TRP A 20 22.54 -1.90 0.66
CA TRP A 20 21.45 -1.33 1.45
C TRP A 20 21.67 -1.55 2.94
N THR A 21 21.97 -2.77 3.37
CA THR A 21 22.23 -3.08 4.78
C THR A 21 23.49 -2.37 5.30
N LYS A 22 24.51 -2.17 4.45
CA LYS A 22 25.71 -1.41 4.83
C LYS A 22 25.43 0.09 4.93
N PHE A 23 24.56 0.61 4.07
CA PHE A 23 24.09 1.99 4.11
C PHE A 23 23.22 2.24 5.35
N GLU A 24 22.30 1.34 5.67
CA GLU A 24 21.54 1.37 6.92
C GLU A 24 22.46 1.33 8.14
N GLY A 25 23.46 0.44 8.14
CA GLY A 25 24.47 0.37 9.21
C GLY A 25 25.30 1.66 9.33
N PHE A 26 25.55 2.36 8.23
CA PHE A 26 26.23 3.64 8.20
C PHE A 26 25.36 4.78 8.75
N ILE A 27 24.08 4.83 8.37
CA ILE A 27 23.13 5.80 8.91
C ILE A 27 22.91 5.56 10.41
N ASN A 28 22.77 4.31 10.84
CA ASN A 28 22.62 3.94 12.25
C ASN A 28 23.89 4.20 13.09
N ARG A 29 25.07 4.26 12.45
CA ARG A 29 26.32 4.71 13.07
C ARG A 29 26.31 6.23 13.28
N PHE A 30 25.74 6.96 12.33
CA PHE A 30 25.63 8.42 12.38
C PHE A 30 24.51 8.89 13.31
N THR A 31 23.42 8.13 13.43
CA THR A 31 22.30 8.45 14.31
C THR A 31 22.23 7.43 15.43
N LYS A 32 22.66 7.84 16.64
CA LYS A 32 22.56 7.06 17.87
C LYS A 32 21.17 6.41 17.98
N SER A 33 21.12 5.13 18.37
CA SER A 33 19.94 4.25 18.50
C SER A 33 18.63 4.93 18.97
N ASP A 34 18.70 5.93 19.85
CA ASP A 34 17.53 6.60 20.42
C ASP A 34 16.89 7.65 19.48
N PHE A 35 17.61 8.13 18.46
CA PHE A 35 17.16 9.14 17.49
C PHE A 35 17.05 8.58 16.08
N ASN A 36 16.80 7.29 15.93
CA ASN A 36 16.74 6.68 14.61
C ASN A 36 15.65 7.38 13.74
N PRO A 37 16.04 8.14 12.69
CA PRO A 37 15.13 9.04 11.99
C PRO A 37 14.07 8.26 11.24
N PHE A 38 14.34 6.99 10.92
CA PHE A 38 13.41 6.07 10.27
C PHE A 38 12.09 5.89 11.04
N TYR A 39 12.08 6.03 12.38
CA TYR A 39 10.84 5.97 13.16
C TYR A 39 9.99 7.25 13.11
N HIS A 40 10.60 8.40 12.79
CA HIS A 40 9.93 9.70 12.81
C HIS A 40 9.71 10.30 11.41
N LEU A 41 10.06 9.57 10.35
CA LEU A 41 9.87 10.00 8.95
C LEU A 41 8.42 10.40 8.64
N GLY A 42 7.44 9.68 9.20
CA GLY A 42 6.02 10.01 9.01
C GLY A 42 5.65 11.39 9.57
N THR A 43 6.01 11.66 10.82
CA THR A 43 5.77 12.96 11.47
C THR A 43 6.52 14.09 10.76
N LEU A 44 7.77 13.84 10.34
CA LEU A 44 8.57 14.83 9.62
C LEU A 44 7.98 15.16 8.24
N THR A 45 7.41 14.17 7.55
CA THR A 45 6.71 14.36 6.27
C THR A 45 5.47 15.24 6.44
N ILE A 46 4.66 14.98 7.46
CA ILE A 46 3.47 15.80 7.78
C ILE A 46 3.88 17.22 8.16
N PHE A 47 4.96 17.38 8.93
CA PHE A 47 5.50 18.68 9.27
C PHE A 47 5.93 19.48 8.02
N MET A 48 6.64 18.84 7.08
CA MET A 48 6.99 19.48 5.80
C MET A 48 5.76 19.81 4.95
N LEU A 49 4.72 18.97 4.97
CA LEU A 49 3.45 19.26 4.30
C LEU A 49 2.76 20.50 4.88
N ILE A 50 2.73 20.64 6.20
CA ILE A 50 2.18 21.83 6.87
C ILE A 50 2.98 23.08 6.48
N LEU A 51 4.32 23.01 6.47
CA LEU A 51 5.18 24.11 6.01
C LEU A 51 4.89 24.47 4.54
N LEU A 52 4.72 23.47 3.68
CA LEU A 52 4.44 23.68 2.26
C LEU A 52 3.10 24.38 2.03
N ILE A 53 2.05 23.94 2.75
CA ILE A 53 0.73 24.56 2.71
C ILE A 53 0.78 25.99 3.26
N ALA A 54 1.41 26.20 4.42
CA ALA A 54 1.49 27.53 5.05
C ALA A 54 2.20 28.54 4.15
N THR A 55 3.35 28.15 3.58
CA THR A 55 4.12 29.00 2.64
C THR A 55 3.39 29.19 1.31
N GLY A 56 2.70 28.17 0.81
CA GLY A 56 1.90 28.25 -0.42
C GLY A 56 0.71 29.20 -0.29
N VAL A 57 -0.05 29.08 0.80
CA VAL A 57 -1.17 29.97 1.13
C VAL A 57 -0.70 31.42 1.30
N TYR A 58 0.45 31.63 1.95
CA TYR A 58 1.02 32.97 2.08
C TYR A 58 1.28 33.64 0.72
N ILE A 59 1.89 32.91 -0.23
CA ILE A 59 2.19 33.44 -1.56
C ILE A 59 0.90 33.72 -2.35
N THR A 60 -0.10 32.83 -2.28
CA THR A 60 -1.35 32.99 -3.03
C THR A 60 -2.21 34.15 -2.52
N LEU A 61 -2.15 34.49 -1.23
CA LEU A 61 -2.87 35.65 -0.68
C LEU A 61 -2.37 36.99 -1.22
N ILE A 62 -1.08 37.09 -1.56
CA ILE A 62 -0.46 38.32 -2.05
C ILE A 62 -0.43 38.35 -3.58
N TYR A 63 -0.46 37.17 -4.23
CA TYR A 63 -0.43 37.05 -5.68
C TYR A 63 -1.74 37.51 -6.34
N ARG A 64 -1.62 38.38 -7.35
CA ARG A 64 -2.72 38.84 -8.20
C ARG A 64 -2.67 38.08 -9.53
N PRO A 65 -3.64 37.20 -9.84
CA PRO A 65 -3.68 36.53 -11.13
C PRO A 65 -4.15 37.50 -12.23
N GLY A 66 -3.33 37.70 -13.27
CA GLY A 66 -3.66 38.48 -14.46
C GLY A 66 -2.47 38.55 -15.42
N LEU A 67 -2.70 38.54 -16.73
CA LEU A 67 -1.63 38.51 -17.75
C LEU A 67 -0.76 39.77 -17.74
N ASP A 68 -1.37 40.89 -17.40
CA ASP A 68 -0.78 42.23 -17.32
C ASP A 68 -0.12 42.52 -15.95
N VAL A 69 -0.66 41.93 -14.87
CA VAL A 69 -0.23 42.24 -13.48
C VAL A 69 0.54 41.13 -12.76
N ALA A 70 0.58 39.90 -13.29
CA ALA A 70 1.22 38.75 -12.63
C ALA A 70 2.72 38.97 -12.40
N TYR A 71 3.43 39.41 -13.44
CA TYR A 71 4.88 39.62 -13.36
C TYR A 71 5.24 40.71 -12.33
N GLN A 72 4.54 41.85 -12.39
CA GLN A 72 4.77 42.96 -11.46
C GLN A 72 4.48 42.58 -10.01
N THR A 73 3.50 41.71 -9.78
CA THR A 73 3.17 41.24 -8.43
C THR A 73 4.26 40.31 -7.89
N VAL A 74 4.81 39.43 -8.71
CA VAL A 74 5.92 38.55 -8.31
C VAL A 74 7.18 39.37 -8.00
N GLU A 75 7.49 40.38 -8.81
CA GLU A 75 8.64 41.27 -8.59
C GLU A 75 8.50 42.02 -7.25
N LYS A 76 7.32 42.56 -6.94
CA LYS A 76 7.02 43.20 -5.64
C LYS A 76 7.15 42.25 -4.45
N ILE A 77 6.78 40.97 -4.63
CA ILE A 77 6.96 39.96 -3.59
C ILE A 77 8.46 39.68 -3.38
N ASN A 78 9.22 39.57 -4.46
CA ASN A 78 10.65 39.27 -4.40
C ASN A 78 11.50 40.42 -3.85
N SER A 79 11.09 41.68 -4.07
CA SER A 79 11.78 42.85 -3.53
C SER A 79 11.73 42.93 -2.00
N THR A 80 10.83 42.18 -1.36
CA THR A 80 10.72 42.11 0.10
C THR A 80 11.52 40.91 0.62
N TRP A 81 12.36 41.12 1.64
CA TRP A 81 13.17 40.04 2.26
C TRP A 81 12.30 38.82 2.65
N PHE A 82 11.13 39.07 3.24
CA PHE A 82 10.21 38.02 3.66
C PHE A 82 9.55 37.27 2.48
N GLY A 83 9.24 37.95 1.38
CA GLY A 83 8.67 37.30 0.20
C GLY A 83 9.68 36.40 -0.53
N SER A 84 10.93 36.84 -0.63
CA SER A 84 12.04 36.02 -1.16
C SER A 84 12.34 34.81 -0.27
N LEU A 85 12.32 35.00 1.06
CA LEU A 85 12.45 33.92 2.04
C LEU A 85 11.33 32.88 1.89
N MET A 86 10.07 33.32 1.83
CA MET A 86 8.91 32.44 1.71
C MET A 86 8.93 31.60 0.43
N ARG A 87 9.34 32.18 -0.71
CA ARG A 87 9.54 31.43 -1.96
C ARG A 87 10.64 30.37 -1.83
N SER A 88 11.75 30.73 -1.20
CA SER A 88 12.87 29.80 -0.98
C SER A 88 12.46 28.66 -0.05
N MET A 89 11.78 28.96 1.06
CA MET A 89 11.22 27.97 1.98
C MET A 89 10.24 27.04 1.28
N HIS A 90 9.32 27.56 0.47
CA HIS A 90 8.36 26.74 -0.27
C HIS A 90 9.07 25.76 -1.22
N ARG A 91 10.13 26.20 -1.92
CA ARG A 91 10.93 25.35 -2.80
C ARG A 91 11.67 24.26 -2.02
N TYR A 92 12.40 24.62 -0.96
CA TYR A 92 13.14 23.64 -0.17
C TYR A 92 12.24 22.67 0.60
N ALA A 93 11.05 23.12 1.02
CA ALA A 93 10.06 22.26 1.64
C ALA A 93 9.50 21.23 0.64
N SER A 94 9.29 21.60 -0.63
CA SER A 94 8.89 20.64 -1.68
C SER A 94 9.94 19.56 -1.90
N ASP A 95 11.20 19.97 -2.08
CA ASP A 95 12.31 19.04 -2.30
C ASP A 95 12.49 18.11 -1.08
N GLY A 96 12.42 18.68 0.13
CA GLY A 96 12.47 17.93 1.38
C GLY A 96 11.32 16.94 1.53
N MET A 97 10.09 17.34 1.20
CA MET A 97 8.91 16.48 1.26
C MET A 97 9.05 15.25 0.34
N ILE A 98 9.56 15.44 -0.88
CA ILE A 98 9.78 14.33 -1.82
C ILE A 98 10.76 13.32 -1.23
N VAL A 99 11.89 13.79 -0.70
CA VAL A 99 12.90 12.91 -0.07
C VAL A 99 12.30 12.15 1.10
N LEU A 100 11.53 12.81 1.96
CA LEU A 100 10.92 12.18 3.13
C LEU A 100 9.83 11.16 2.76
N ILE A 101 9.01 11.43 1.74
CA ILE A 101 8.02 10.48 1.24
C ILE A 101 8.71 9.23 0.70
N VAL A 102 9.80 9.39 -0.06
CA VAL A 102 10.56 8.24 -0.60
C VAL A 102 11.12 7.40 0.55
N LEU A 103 11.74 8.02 1.55
CA LEU A 103 12.26 7.31 2.72
C LEU A 103 11.13 6.64 3.53
N HIS A 104 10.00 7.32 3.71
CA HIS A 104 8.84 6.76 4.41
C HIS A 104 8.25 5.56 3.66
N ALA A 105 8.15 5.63 2.32
CA ALA A 105 7.66 4.56 1.49
C ALA A 105 8.61 3.35 1.47
N GLN A 106 9.93 3.58 1.49
CA GLN A 106 10.93 2.52 1.61
C GLN A 106 10.81 1.79 2.95
N ASP A 107 10.69 2.52 4.06
CA ASP A 107 10.49 1.93 5.38
C ASP A 107 9.19 1.11 5.43
N VAL A 108 8.06 1.67 5.00
CA VAL A 108 6.76 0.96 4.96
C VAL A 108 6.82 -0.28 4.08
N GLY A 109 7.49 -0.19 2.92
CA GLY A 109 7.65 -1.29 1.98
C GLY A 109 8.49 -2.44 2.54
N GLN A 110 9.37 -2.20 3.52
CA GLN A 110 10.15 -3.25 4.17
C GLN A 110 9.41 -3.92 5.34
N ARG A 111 8.26 -3.39 5.78
CA ARG A 111 7.52 -3.96 6.90
C ARG A 111 6.78 -5.24 6.47
N PRO A 112 6.82 -6.32 7.27
CA PRO A 112 6.20 -7.61 6.91
C PRO A 112 4.68 -7.50 6.74
N PHE A 113 4.06 -6.54 7.41
CA PHE A 113 2.63 -6.22 7.28
C PHE A 113 2.22 -5.81 5.86
N PHE A 114 3.09 -5.12 5.11
CA PHE A 114 2.78 -4.67 3.76
C PHE A 114 2.70 -5.84 2.78
N TRP A 115 3.69 -6.72 2.83
CA TRP A 115 3.75 -7.91 1.99
C TRP A 115 2.68 -8.96 2.32
N SER A 116 2.31 -9.10 3.60
CA SER A 116 1.21 -10.00 3.97
C SER A 116 -0.14 -9.56 3.41
N THR A 117 -0.37 -8.24 3.32
CA THR A 117 -1.59 -7.68 2.70
C THR A 117 -1.61 -7.92 1.19
N LEU A 118 -0.50 -7.68 0.50
CA LEU A 118 -0.39 -7.93 -0.93
C LEU A 118 -0.55 -9.42 -1.26
N ALA A 119 0.07 -10.30 -0.47
CA ALA A 119 -0.10 -11.74 -0.60
C ALA A 119 -1.58 -12.16 -0.44
N GLY A 120 -2.32 -11.55 0.49
CA GLY A 120 -3.75 -11.83 0.66
C GLY A 120 -4.65 -11.29 -0.46
N VAL A 121 -4.24 -10.21 -1.14
CA VAL A 121 -4.95 -9.70 -2.33
C VAL A 121 -4.74 -10.62 -3.52
N ASP A 122 -3.52 -11.13 -3.72
CA ASP A 122 -3.19 -12.09 -4.78
C ASP A 122 -4.02 -13.37 -4.65
N GLU A 123 -4.07 -13.95 -3.45
CA GLU A 123 -4.87 -15.16 -3.16
C GLU A 123 -6.37 -14.96 -3.42
N ARG A 124 -6.88 -13.74 -3.16
CA ARG A 124 -8.29 -13.40 -3.43
C ARG A 124 -8.56 -13.21 -4.92
N LEU A 125 -7.62 -12.64 -5.68
CA LEU A 125 -7.74 -12.47 -7.12
C LEU A 125 -7.70 -13.82 -7.83
N ASP A 126 -6.84 -14.75 -7.39
CA ASP A 126 -6.80 -16.12 -7.90
C ASP A 126 -8.13 -16.84 -7.69
N HIS A 127 -8.72 -16.75 -6.48
CA HIS A 127 -10.02 -17.34 -6.20
C HIS A 127 -11.16 -16.75 -7.06
N ALA A 128 -11.11 -15.45 -7.33
CA ALA A 128 -12.09 -14.79 -8.21
C ALA A 128 -11.91 -15.23 -9.68
N ARG A 129 -10.66 -15.39 -10.12
CA ARG A 129 -10.32 -15.86 -11.47
C ARG A 129 -10.77 -17.31 -11.69
N ASP A 130 -10.55 -18.18 -10.70
CA ASP A 130 -10.96 -19.57 -10.76
C ASP A 130 -12.48 -19.72 -10.76
N GLY A 131 -13.19 -18.92 -9.95
CA GLY A 131 -14.65 -18.87 -9.98
C GLY A 131 -15.20 -18.44 -11.34
N LEU A 132 -14.59 -17.44 -11.98
CA LEU A 132 -14.98 -17.00 -13.33
C LEU A 132 -14.73 -18.10 -14.39
N ALA A 133 -13.64 -18.85 -14.26
CA ALA A 133 -13.35 -19.99 -15.12
C ALA A 133 -14.40 -21.10 -14.94
N ASP A 134 -14.77 -21.44 -13.71
CA ASP A 134 -15.84 -22.40 -13.41
C ASP A 134 -17.19 -21.98 -13.98
N TRP A 135 -17.54 -20.69 -13.92
CA TRP A 135 -18.74 -20.15 -14.58
C TRP A 135 -18.70 -20.33 -16.10
N HIS A 136 -17.56 -20.09 -16.73
CA HIS A 136 -17.39 -20.32 -18.17
C HIS A 136 -17.55 -21.80 -18.54
N TYR A 137 -16.94 -22.74 -17.79
CA TYR A 137 -17.10 -24.17 -18.05
C TYR A 137 -18.51 -24.67 -17.76
N GLY A 138 -19.17 -24.18 -16.71
CA GLY A 138 -20.55 -24.52 -16.36
C GLY A 138 -21.56 -24.04 -17.40
N LEU A 139 -21.36 -22.85 -17.97
CA LEU A 139 -22.20 -22.31 -19.05
C LEU A 139 -22.01 -23.09 -20.35
N LEU A 140 -20.77 -23.42 -20.72
CA LEU A 140 -20.48 -24.28 -21.88
C LEU A 140 -21.07 -25.68 -21.71
N ALA A 141 -21.02 -26.25 -20.50
CA ALA A 141 -21.64 -27.53 -20.19
C ALA A 141 -23.18 -27.48 -20.22
N HIS A 142 -23.80 -26.35 -19.83
CA HIS A 142 -25.25 -26.18 -19.92
C HIS A 142 -25.74 -25.99 -21.35
N LEU A 143 -24.97 -25.30 -22.20
CA LEU A 143 -25.32 -25.10 -23.61
C LEU A 143 -25.06 -26.35 -24.48
N GLY A 144 -24.34 -27.35 -23.95
CA GLY A 144 -24.05 -28.62 -24.64
C GLY A 144 -24.72 -29.87 -24.06
N SER A 145 -25.49 -29.77 -22.96
CA SER A 145 -26.05 -30.94 -22.26
C SER A 145 -27.55 -31.09 -22.49
N THR A 146 -27.95 -32.15 -23.20
CA THR A 146 -29.34 -32.61 -23.34
C THR A 146 -29.75 -33.61 -22.25
N ARG A 147 -29.04 -33.70 -21.11
CA ARG A 147 -29.37 -34.67 -20.05
C ARG A 147 -30.44 -34.15 -19.08
N SER A 148 -31.39 -35.05 -18.79
CA SER A 148 -32.57 -34.86 -17.94
C SER A 148 -32.20 -34.43 -16.51
N MET A 149 -33.04 -33.57 -15.92
CA MET A 149 -32.85 -32.95 -14.60
C MET A 149 -32.75 -33.96 -13.45
N ASP A 150 -33.37 -35.14 -13.59
CA ASP A 150 -33.44 -36.17 -12.55
C ASP A 150 -32.07 -36.79 -12.21
N ASP A 151 -31.19 -36.96 -13.20
CA ASP A 151 -29.86 -37.53 -12.99
C ASP A 151 -28.97 -36.59 -12.14
N ARG A 152 -29.23 -35.28 -12.18
CA ARG A 152 -28.45 -34.28 -11.41
C ARG A 152 -28.78 -34.26 -9.92
N ILE A 153 -30.01 -34.62 -9.53
CA ILE A 153 -30.43 -34.60 -8.12
C ILE A 153 -29.80 -35.77 -7.35
N HIS A 154 -29.67 -36.94 -8.00
CA HIS A 154 -29.08 -38.12 -7.38
C HIS A 154 -27.57 -37.98 -7.12
N ASP A 155 -26.83 -37.29 -7.98
CA ASP A 155 -25.38 -37.07 -7.82
C ASP A 155 -25.03 -35.97 -6.80
N GLY A 156 -25.92 -35.01 -6.56
CA GLY A 156 -25.72 -33.94 -5.58
C GLY A 156 -25.78 -34.42 -4.13
N ILE A 157 -26.64 -35.41 -3.85
CA ILE A 157 -26.85 -35.99 -2.52
C ILE A 157 -25.73 -36.95 -2.14
N SER A 158 -25.19 -37.71 -3.10
CA SER A 158 -24.11 -38.69 -2.84
C SER A 158 -22.75 -38.05 -2.50
N ARG A 159 -22.52 -36.79 -2.90
CA ARG A 159 -21.24 -36.09 -2.69
C ARG A 159 -21.18 -35.18 -1.45
N GLY A 160 -22.19 -35.22 -0.56
CA GLY A 160 -22.11 -34.60 0.78
C GLY A 160 -21.82 -33.10 0.81
N ARG A 161 -22.09 -32.35 -0.28
CA ARG A 161 -21.62 -30.97 -0.49
C ARG A 161 -22.45 -29.89 0.22
N ILE A 162 -23.49 -30.27 0.99
CA ILE A 162 -24.41 -29.30 1.62
C ILE A 162 -23.96 -28.94 3.06
N GLY A 163 -23.12 -29.76 3.69
CA GLY A 163 -22.72 -29.59 5.10
C GLY A 163 -21.57 -28.61 5.37
N SER A 164 -20.69 -28.34 4.40
CA SER A 164 -19.45 -27.57 4.63
C SER A 164 -19.63 -26.05 4.48
N HIS A 165 -20.68 -25.58 3.80
CA HIS A 165 -20.85 -24.15 3.51
C HIS A 165 -21.44 -23.34 4.69
N LEU A 166 -22.12 -23.97 5.65
CA LEU A 166 -22.65 -23.23 6.82
C LEU A 166 -21.59 -22.98 7.91
N CYS A 167 -20.55 -23.81 8.01
CA CYS A 167 -19.56 -23.68 9.09
C CYS A 167 -18.48 -22.61 8.83
N CYS A 168 -18.22 -22.25 7.56
CA CYS A 168 -17.18 -21.27 7.19
C CYS A 168 -17.68 -19.81 7.13
N ALA A 169 -19.00 -19.58 7.27
CA ALA A 169 -19.59 -18.25 7.13
C ALA A 169 -19.43 -17.37 8.39
N ARG A 170 -19.11 -17.95 9.56
CA ARG A 170 -19.14 -17.22 10.84
C ARG A 170 -17.80 -16.62 11.30
N SER A 171 -16.69 -16.93 10.62
CA SER A 171 -15.33 -16.54 11.09
C SER A 171 -14.66 -15.39 10.32
N ARG A 172 -15.23 -14.89 9.21
CA ARG A 172 -14.54 -13.90 8.36
C ARG A 172 -14.96 -12.43 8.56
N PHE A 173 -15.87 -12.13 9.49
CA PHE A 173 -16.37 -10.76 9.68
C PHE A 173 -15.72 -9.98 10.84
N ALA A 174 -14.79 -10.59 11.59
CA ALA A 174 -14.24 -10.01 12.82
C ALA A 174 -12.87 -9.30 12.68
N TYR A 175 -12.39 -9.03 11.45
CA TYR A 175 -11.01 -8.55 11.23
C TYR A 175 -10.86 -7.07 10.84
N ILE A 176 -11.91 -6.24 10.88
CA ILE A 176 -11.78 -4.82 10.47
C ILE A 176 -11.82 -3.84 11.64
N PHE A 177 -12.28 -4.20 12.85
CA PHE A 177 -12.14 -3.33 14.02
C PHE A 177 -12.18 -4.14 15.33
N GLN A 178 -11.03 -4.54 15.87
CA GLN A 178 -10.97 -4.91 17.30
C GLN A 178 -9.66 -4.40 17.91
N PHE A 179 -9.78 -3.20 18.48
CA PHE A 179 -8.89 -2.70 19.52
C PHE A 179 -8.80 -3.73 20.66
N ARG A 180 -7.56 -4.09 21.02
CA ARG A 180 -7.02 -4.15 22.38
C ARG A 180 -7.87 -4.86 23.48
N HIS A 181 -7.23 -5.88 24.08
CA HIS A 181 -7.53 -6.56 25.37
C HIS A 181 -8.75 -7.50 25.43
N HIS A 182 -8.54 -8.83 25.37
CA HIS A 182 -8.64 -9.75 26.52
C HIS A 182 -8.55 -11.23 26.10
N HIS A 183 -7.82 -11.97 26.93
CA HIS A 183 -7.69 -13.40 27.19
C HIS A 183 -8.79 -14.40 26.75
N ILE A 184 -8.29 -15.54 26.21
CA ILE A 184 -8.59 -16.95 26.56
C ILE A 184 -9.98 -17.54 26.17
N PHE A 185 -9.91 -18.81 25.70
CA PHE A 185 -10.93 -19.87 25.66
C PHE A 185 -11.83 -19.94 24.41
N CYS A 186 -11.49 -20.87 23.52
CA CYS A 186 -12.49 -21.76 22.94
C CYS A 186 -11.96 -23.20 22.93
N MET A 187 -12.56 -23.99 23.81
CA MET A 187 -12.49 -25.44 23.90
C MET A 187 -12.70 -26.11 22.54
N SER A 188 -11.89 -27.13 22.26
CA SER A 188 -12.23 -28.24 21.38
C SER A 188 -13.44 -29.02 21.93
N PRO A 189 -14.46 -29.35 21.13
CA PRO A 189 -15.43 -30.36 21.52
C PRO A 189 -14.93 -31.76 21.18
N PHE A 190 -15.06 -32.63 22.18
CA PHE A 190 -14.90 -34.07 22.21
C PHE A 190 -15.69 -34.78 21.07
N ARG A 191 -14.98 -35.64 20.32
CA ARG A 191 -15.27 -37.06 20.01
C ARG A 191 -14.96 -37.43 18.56
#